data_AF-A0A1H8XLN5-F1
#
_entry.id   AF-A0A1H8XLN5-F1
#
_cell.length_a   1.000
_cell.length_b   1.000
_cell.length_c   1.000
_cell.angle_alpha   90.00
_cell.angle_beta   90.00
_cell.angle_gamma   90.00
#
_symmetry.space_group_name_H-M   'P 1'
#
loop_
_entity.id
_entity.type
_entity.pdbx_description
1 polymer ?
#
loop_
_entity_poly.entity_id
_entity_poly.type
_entity_poly.pdbx_seq_one_letter_code
_entity_poly.pdbx_strand_id
1 'polypeptide(L)'
;MDEIEDYDDEHGEPMPREPEEIETYELDQALRGLTLLGDDPFLGMQATNVALVDKFLMPLESEARAYRSADEGIDIGHAMLLNALSQQWLFAVYELLRTWRERAKNVLKWKANGGLELKAAALEEGKPSDLNLGRDAFARALRRIIADPSIAKKIEDDLARTHVLFRQLEFLRVALAKHEVSGRPKLFARAPGYARIDMWTGSMSYELSNDFAILDEVTRRSFGDGMRALATDRTVPTKESIARYDKFMAMKPGDIQDG
;
A
#
# COMPACT_ATOMS: atom_id res chain seq x y z
N MET A 1 -42.70 -0.80 -7.18
CA MET A 1 -42.08 -0.26 -5.95
C MET A 1 -41.39 -1.46 -5.42
N ASP A 2 -40.22 -1.69 -6.00
CA ASP A 2 -39.61 -3.00 -6.00
C ASP A 2 -38.66 -3.01 -4.80
N GLU A 3 -38.97 -3.91 -3.89
CA GLU A 3 -38.22 -4.15 -2.67
C GLU A 3 -36.77 -4.42 -3.05
N ILE A 4 -35.88 -3.53 -2.61
CA ILE A 4 -34.44 -3.78 -2.61
C ILE A 4 -34.27 -4.93 -1.62
N GLU A 5 -34.05 -6.14 -2.13
CA GLU A 5 -33.60 -7.27 -1.32
C GLU A 5 -32.30 -6.83 -0.64
N ASP A 6 -32.37 -6.66 0.69
CA ASP A 6 -31.21 -6.51 1.57
C ASP A 6 -30.32 -7.75 1.37
N TYR A 7 -29.31 -7.60 0.51
CA TYR A 7 -28.14 -8.47 0.51
C TYR A 7 -27.34 -8.15 1.78
N ASP A 8 -27.82 -8.65 2.91
CA ASP A 8 -26.98 -8.83 4.09
C ASP A 8 -25.85 -9.79 3.68
N ASP A 9 -24.62 -9.26 3.66
CA ASP A 9 -23.40 -9.97 3.34
C ASP A 9 -23.26 -11.25 4.19
N GLU A 10 -23.11 -12.41 3.54
CA GLU A 10 -22.89 -13.72 4.17
C GLU A 10 -21.61 -13.76 5.05
N HIS A 11 -20.80 -12.70 5.03
CA HIS A 11 -19.54 -12.58 5.78
C HIS A 11 -19.48 -11.45 6.82
N GLY A 12 -20.51 -10.62 6.96
CA GLY A 12 -20.58 -9.58 7.99
C GLY A 12 -19.46 -8.52 7.92
N GLU A 13 -18.84 -8.35 6.74
CA GLU A 13 -17.87 -7.27 6.51
C GLU A 13 -18.63 -5.95 6.31
N PRO A 14 -18.17 -4.84 6.92
CA PRO A 14 -18.83 -3.56 6.73
C PRO A 14 -18.74 -3.13 5.27
N MET A 15 -19.87 -2.66 4.72
CA MET A 15 -19.92 -2.12 3.36
C MET A 15 -18.86 -1.03 3.15
N PRO A 16 -18.15 -1.02 2.01
CA PRO A 16 -17.18 0.02 1.71
C PRO A 16 -17.83 1.41 1.72
N ARG A 17 -17.12 2.40 2.29
CA ARG A 17 -17.55 3.81 2.29
C ARG A 17 -17.72 4.33 0.87
N GLU A 18 -18.76 5.10 0.64
CA GLU A 18 -19.00 5.77 -0.64
C GLU A 18 -17.94 6.86 -0.89
N PRO A 19 -17.61 7.18 -2.16
CA PRO A 19 -16.61 8.19 -2.49
C PRO A 19 -16.83 9.54 -1.80
N GLU A 20 -18.07 9.99 -1.67
CA GLU A 20 -18.45 11.27 -1.06
C GLU A 20 -18.10 11.32 0.42
N GLU A 21 -18.06 10.17 1.09
CA GLU A 21 -17.72 10.07 2.50
C GLU A 21 -16.22 10.16 2.74
N ILE A 22 -15.40 9.90 1.71
CA ILE A 22 -13.95 9.80 1.83
C ILE A 22 -13.27 11.10 1.42
N GLU A 23 -12.58 11.74 2.36
CA GLU A 23 -11.85 12.97 2.08
C GLU A 23 -10.43 12.71 1.59
N THR A 24 -9.93 13.57 0.68
CA THR A 24 -8.56 13.47 0.15
C THR A 24 -7.51 13.49 1.25
N TYR A 25 -7.72 14.29 2.30
CA TYR A 25 -6.76 14.43 3.38
C TYR A 25 -6.60 13.15 4.20
N GLU A 26 -7.56 12.22 4.18
CA GLU A 26 -7.50 11.01 5.02
C GLU A 26 -6.29 10.15 4.65
N LEU A 27 -6.09 9.92 3.35
CA LEU A 27 -4.95 9.13 2.86
C LEU A 27 -3.63 9.91 3.01
N ASP A 28 -3.63 11.22 2.74
CA ASP A 28 -2.46 12.08 2.93
C ASP A 28 -1.97 12.06 4.39
N GLN A 29 -2.89 12.25 5.34
CA GLN A 29 -2.59 12.26 6.77
C GLN A 29 -2.17 10.88 7.27
N ALA A 30 -2.79 9.80 6.79
CA ALA A 30 -2.41 8.45 7.18
C ALA A 30 -0.97 8.12 6.75
N LEU A 31 -0.61 8.41 5.51
CA LEU A 31 0.74 8.20 4.98
C LEU A 31 1.76 9.10 5.66
N ARG A 32 1.49 10.40 5.77
CA ARG A 32 2.41 11.36 6.41
C ARG A 32 2.51 11.16 7.92
N GLY A 33 1.54 10.47 8.52
CA GLY A 33 1.56 10.03 9.91
C GLY A 33 2.56 8.90 10.19
N LEU A 34 3.09 8.23 9.17
CA LEU A 34 4.17 7.26 9.33
C LEU A 34 5.48 7.96 9.70
N THR A 35 6.14 7.47 10.74
CA THR A 35 7.39 8.05 11.25
C THR A 35 8.44 8.11 10.13
N LEU A 36 9.11 9.26 9.95
CA LEU A 36 10.04 9.59 8.86
C LEU A 36 9.43 9.88 7.48
N LEU A 37 8.17 9.54 7.22
CA LEU A 37 7.55 9.85 5.92
C LEU A 37 7.19 11.33 5.86
N GLY A 38 6.38 11.80 6.82
CA GLY A 38 5.94 13.19 6.87
C GLY A 38 7.05 14.20 7.19
N ASP A 39 8.18 13.73 7.75
CA ASP A 39 9.34 14.58 8.02
C ASP A 39 10.12 14.93 6.74
N ASP A 40 9.96 14.13 5.68
CA ASP A 40 10.63 14.36 4.39
C ASP A 40 9.72 15.16 3.46
N PRO A 41 10.16 16.33 2.96
CA PRO A 41 9.32 17.18 2.11
C PRO A 41 8.93 16.52 0.79
N PHE A 42 9.79 15.68 0.21
CA PHE A 42 9.55 15.03 -1.07
C PHE A 42 8.71 13.76 -0.92
N LEU A 43 8.94 12.95 0.12
CA LEU A 43 8.04 11.82 0.42
C LEU A 43 6.66 12.32 0.84
N GLY A 44 6.60 13.41 1.61
CA GLY A 44 5.34 14.09 1.94
C GLY A 44 4.59 14.58 0.71
N MET A 45 5.29 15.20 -0.24
CA MET A 45 4.71 15.61 -1.53
C MET A 45 4.19 14.42 -2.34
N GLN A 46 4.93 13.30 -2.37
CA GLN A 46 4.48 12.08 -3.05
C GLN A 46 3.24 11.48 -2.37
N ALA A 47 3.14 11.53 -1.04
CA ALA A 47 1.93 11.12 -0.32
C ALA A 47 0.72 11.97 -0.72
N THR A 48 0.89 13.30 -0.85
CA THR A 48 -0.16 14.20 -1.33
C THR A 48 -0.57 13.87 -2.76
N ASN A 49 0.38 13.61 -3.66
CA ASN A 49 0.08 13.21 -5.05
C ASN A 49 -0.70 11.89 -5.12
N VAL A 50 -0.29 10.90 -4.34
CA VAL A 50 -1.00 9.60 -4.22
C VAL A 50 -2.42 9.80 -3.72
N ALA A 51 -2.63 10.66 -2.71
CA ALA A 51 -3.95 10.94 -2.16
C ALA A 51 -4.87 11.67 -3.15
N LEU A 52 -4.34 12.62 -3.91
CA LEU A 52 -5.08 13.33 -4.95
C LEU A 52 -5.55 12.37 -6.05
N VAL A 53 -4.66 11.51 -6.54
CA VAL A 53 -5.01 10.54 -7.58
C VAL A 53 -5.98 9.48 -7.03
N ASP A 54 -5.83 9.06 -5.77
CA ASP A 54 -6.77 8.12 -5.16
C ASP A 54 -8.21 8.66 -5.16
N LYS A 55 -8.40 9.92 -4.72
CA LYS A 55 -9.73 10.57 -4.77
C LYS A 55 -10.23 10.76 -6.20
N PHE A 56 -9.34 11.08 -7.14
CA PHE A 56 -9.69 11.24 -8.55
C PHE A 56 -10.21 9.94 -9.19
N LEU A 57 -9.73 8.77 -8.75
CA LEU A 57 -10.17 7.49 -9.30
C LEU A 57 -11.57 7.09 -8.85
N MET A 58 -12.00 7.51 -7.65
CA MET A 58 -13.24 7.00 -7.05
C MET A 58 -14.51 7.24 -7.89
N PRO A 59 -14.71 8.41 -8.54
CA PRO A 59 -15.86 8.59 -9.42
C PRO A 59 -15.85 7.65 -10.64
N LEU A 60 -14.68 7.39 -11.23
CA LEU A 60 -14.55 6.46 -12.36
C LEU A 60 -14.92 5.03 -11.95
N GLU A 61 -14.62 4.67 -10.71
CA GLU A 61 -14.98 3.38 -10.13
C GLU A 61 -16.48 3.29 -9.89
N SER A 62 -17.10 4.33 -9.33
CA SER A 62 -18.55 4.38 -9.19
C SER A 62 -19.29 4.28 -10.52
N GLU A 63 -18.77 4.92 -11.58
CA GLU A 63 -19.28 4.74 -12.94
C GLU A 63 -19.13 3.30 -13.43
N ALA A 64 -17.96 2.69 -13.21
CA ALA A 64 -17.71 1.29 -13.58
C ALA A 64 -18.65 0.32 -12.85
N ARG A 65 -18.94 0.58 -11.56
CA ARG A 65 -19.95 -0.14 -10.77
C ARG A 65 -21.32 -0.01 -11.39
N ALA A 66 -21.73 1.22 -11.74
CA ALA A 66 -23.05 1.48 -12.33
C ALA A 66 -23.24 0.75 -13.67
N TYR A 67 -22.25 0.79 -14.57
CA TYR A 67 -22.32 0.05 -15.85
C TYR A 67 -22.45 -1.46 -15.65
N ARG A 68 -21.73 -2.01 -14.67
CA ARG A 68 -21.84 -3.44 -14.33
C ARG A 68 -23.23 -3.80 -13.82
N SER A 69 -23.86 -2.92 -13.04
CA SER A 69 -25.18 -3.16 -12.45
C SER A 69 -26.34 -2.97 -13.43
N ALA A 70 -26.20 -2.14 -14.46
CA ALA A 70 -27.29 -1.76 -15.37
C ALA A 70 -27.64 -2.80 -16.46
N ASP A 71 -26.93 -3.93 -16.52
CA ASP A 71 -27.03 -4.95 -17.60
C ASP A 71 -26.78 -4.38 -19.02
N GLU A 72 -26.26 -3.14 -19.10
CA GLU A 72 -25.90 -2.42 -20.34
C GLU A 72 -24.58 -2.92 -20.96
N GLY A 73 -23.91 -3.85 -20.28
CA GLY A 73 -22.56 -4.29 -20.61
C GLY A 73 -21.48 -3.33 -20.06
N ILE A 74 -20.25 -3.81 -19.98
CA ILE A 74 -19.11 -3.01 -19.52
C ILE A 74 -18.66 -2.09 -20.66
N ASP A 75 -18.59 -0.78 -20.42
CA ASP A 75 -17.82 0.10 -21.32
C ASP A 75 -16.34 -0.31 -21.26
N ILE A 76 -15.90 -1.01 -22.30
CA ILE A 76 -14.54 -1.54 -22.42
C ILE A 76 -13.52 -0.41 -22.39
N GLY A 77 -13.81 0.73 -23.01
CA GLY A 77 -12.90 1.89 -23.04
C GLY A 77 -12.69 2.46 -21.64
N HIS A 78 -13.79 2.62 -20.90
CA HIS A 78 -13.78 3.05 -19.50
C HIS A 78 -13.02 2.06 -18.60
N ALA A 79 -13.32 0.77 -18.71
CA ALA A 79 -12.65 -0.28 -17.93
C ALA A 79 -11.15 -0.38 -18.22
N MET A 80 -10.74 -0.21 -19.49
CA MET A 80 -9.33 -0.19 -19.87
C MET A 80 -8.59 1.03 -19.29
N LEU A 81 -9.21 2.22 -19.35
CA LEU A 81 -8.65 3.43 -18.77
C LEU A 81 -8.52 3.29 -17.25
N LEU A 82 -9.58 2.83 -16.57
CA LEU A 82 -9.60 2.64 -15.14
C LEU A 82 -8.53 1.62 -14.69
N ASN A 83 -8.35 0.52 -15.43
CA ASN A 83 -7.27 -0.43 -15.18
C ASN A 83 -5.89 0.18 -15.35
N ALA A 84 -5.64 0.94 -16.43
CA ALA A 84 -4.37 1.59 -16.64
C ALA A 84 -4.04 2.57 -15.49
N LEU A 85 -4.98 3.43 -15.12
CA LEU A 85 -4.79 4.40 -14.04
C LEU A 85 -4.63 3.72 -12.66
N SER A 86 -5.40 2.66 -12.40
CA SER A 86 -5.28 1.85 -11.18
C SER A 86 -3.88 1.25 -11.04
N GLN A 87 -3.33 0.70 -12.13
CA GLN A 87 -1.96 0.17 -12.13
C GLN A 87 -0.91 1.26 -11.89
N GLN A 88 -1.06 2.44 -12.51
CA GLN A 88 -0.15 3.57 -12.26
C GLN A 88 -0.18 4.02 -10.79
N TRP A 89 -1.37 4.08 -10.19
CA TRP A 89 -1.52 4.42 -8.79
C TRP A 89 -0.88 3.36 -7.87
N LEU A 90 -1.10 2.07 -8.14
CA LEU A 90 -0.49 0.97 -7.39
C LEU A 90 1.05 1.03 -7.44
N PHE A 91 1.63 1.35 -8.60
CA PHE A 91 3.07 1.56 -8.72
C PHE A 91 3.57 2.76 -7.91
N ALA A 92 2.86 3.89 -7.96
CA ALA A 92 3.21 5.08 -7.19
C ALA A 92 3.20 4.80 -5.67
N VAL A 93 2.15 4.14 -5.18
CA VAL A 93 2.03 3.74 -3.77
C VAL A 93 3.15 2.78 -3.39
N TYR A 94 3.40 1.75 -4.19
CA TYR A 94 4.46 0.78 -3.93
C TYR A 94 5.83 1.47 -3.83
N GLU A 95 6.18 2.34 -4.78
CA GLU A 95 7.50 2.99 -4.78
C GLU A 95 7.66 3.99 -3.62
N LEU A 96 6.58 4.71 -3.24
CA LEU A 96 6.56 5.56 -2.04
C LEU A 96 6.84 4.72 -0.79
N LEU A 97 6.04 3.66 -0.56
CA LEU A 97 6.19 2.82 0.62
C LEU A 97 7.52 2.06 0.62
N ARG A 98 8.00 1.57 -0.53
CA ARG A 98 9.30 0.89 -0.64
C ARG A 98 10.43 1.82 -0.21
N THR A 99 10.43 3.05 -0.71
CA THR A 99 11.45 4.06 -0.39
C THR A 99 11.41 4.44 1.09
N TRP A 100 10.23 4.66 1.65
CA TRP A 100 10.07 4.92 3.09
C TRP A 100 10.51 3.73 3.95
N ARG A 101 10.10 2.50 3.62
CA ARG A 101 10.46 1.28 4.37
C ARG A 101 11.97 1.04 4.35
N GLU A 102 12.63 1.25 3.22
CA GLU A 102 14.09 1.13 3.11
C GLU A 102 14.78 2.12 4.06
N ARG A 103 14.34 3.39 4.05
CA ARG A 103 14.86 4.42 4.95
C ARG A 103 14.63 4.06 6.42
N ALA A 104 13.43 3.65 6.79
CA ALA A 104 13.08 3.22 8.14
C ALA A 104 13.97 2.07 8.62
N LYS A 105 14.15 1.03 7.80
CA LYS A 105 15.04 -0.10 8.08
C LYS A 105 16.51 0.33 8.24
N ASN A 106 16.98 1.25 7.40
CA ASN A 106 18.34 1.79 7.50
C ASN A 106 18.57 2.54 8.81
N VAL A 107 17.60 3.36 9.26
CA VAL A 107 17.67 4.05 10.55
C VAL A 107 17.77 3.06 11.70
N LEU A 108 16.94 2.03 11.72
CA LEU A 108 16.99 0.97 12.75
C LEU A 108 18.33 0.22 12.74
N LYS A 109 18.86 -0.08 11.55
CA LYS A 109 20.18 -0.70 11.38
C LYS A 109 21.30 0.19 11.93
N TRP A 110 21.28 1.49 11.64
CA TRP A 110 22.27 2.43 12.16
C TRP A 110 22.16 2.58 13.68
N LYS A 111 20.94 2.56 14.22
CA LYS A 111 20.73 2.55 15.68
C LYS A 111 21.36 1.32 16.32
N ALA A 112 21.08 0.13 15.79
CA ALA A 112 21.58 -1.13 16.33
C ALA A 112 23.12 -1.21 16.32
N ASN A 113 23.76 -0.61 15.31
CA ASN A 113 25.21 -0.66 15.15
C ASN A 113 25.94 0.59 15.69
N GLY A 114 25.25 1.49 16.41
CA GLY A 114 25.84 2.73 16.95
C GLY A 114 26.23 3.78 15.88
N GLY A 115 25.77 3.62 14.63
CA GLY A 115 26.14 4.46 13.49
C GLY A 115 25.25 5.69 13.26
N LEU A 116 24.23 5.94 14.10
CA LEU A 116 23.31 7.07 13.91
C LEU A 116 24.01 8.42 13.97
N GLU A 117 24.89 8.63 14.97
CA GLU A 117 25.63 9.88 15.15
C GLU A 117 26.51 10.20 13.93
N LEU A 118 27.26 9.21 13.45
CA LEU A 118 28.10 9.35 12.27
C LEU A 118 27.28 9.68 11.02
N LYS A 119 26.08 9.10 10.87
CA LYS A 119 25.20 9.41 9.74
C LYS A 119 24.57 10.80 9.83
N ALA A 120 24.17 11.24 11.03
CA ALA A 120 23.68 12.60 11.23
C ALA A 120 24.77 13.62 10.91
N ALA A 121 25.97 13.45 11.47
CA ALA A 121 27.11 14.33 11.24
C ALA A 121 27.52 14.39 9.75
N ALA A 122 27.57 13.24 9.05
CA ALA A 122 27.87 13.21 7.62
C ALA A 122 26.80 13.93 6.77
N LEU A 123 25.53 13.83 7.14
CA LEU A 123 24.46 14.58 6.47
C LEU A 123 24.52 16.08 6.80
N GLU A 124 25.11 16.48 7.92
CA GLU A 124 25.35 17.87 8.27
C GLU A 124 26.67 18.42 7.67
N GLU A 125 27.53 17.56 7.13
CA GLU A 125 28.83 17.94 6.58
C GLU A 125 28.69 18.74 5.28
N GLY A 126 28.67 20.06 5.40
CA GLY A 126 28.54 21.00 4.29
C GLY A 126 27.68 22.19 4.70
N LYS A 127 27.60 23.22 3.84
CA LYS A 127 26.60 24.26 4.05
C LYS A 127 25.21 23.66 3.74
N PRO A 128 24.20 23.89 4.60
CA PRO A 128 22.82 23.64 4.23
C PRO A 128 22.57 24.23 2.85
N SER A 129 22.02 23.41 1.96
CA SER A 129 21.77 23.82 0.59
C SER A 129 20.27 23.92 0.41
N ASP A 130 19.80 25.10 -0.01
CA ASP A 130 18.40 25.29 -0.40
C ASP A 130 17.98 24.36 -1.55
N LEU A 131 18.97 23.77 -2.26
CA LEU A 131 18.75 22.79 -3.33
C LEU A 131 18.56 21.36 -2.83
N ASN A 132 18.88 21.04 -1.56
CA ASN A 132 18.80 19.68 -1.02
C ASN A 132 18.05 19.63 0.32
N LEU A 133 16.80 20.12 0.30
CA LEU A 133 15.90 20.13 1.47
C LEU A 133 15.71 18.75 2.12
N GLY A 134 15.75 17.67 1.33
CA GLY A 134 15.60 16.29 1.81
C GLY A 134 16.76 15.84 2.70
N ARG A 135 18.00 16.22 2.34
CA ARG A 135 19.18 15.95 3.17
C ARG A 135 19.06 16.60 4.54
N ASP A 136 18.73 17.90 4.57
CA ASP A 136 18.64 18.67 5.81
C ASP A 136 17.48 18.19 6.69
N ALA A 137 16.33 17.88 6.07
CA ALA A 137 15.19 17.28 6.77
C ALA A 137 15.55 15.93 7.40
N PHE A 138 16.26 15.08 6.65
CA PHE A 138 16.65 13.77 7.17
C PHE A 138 17.70 13.86 8.28
N ALA A 139 18.67 14.79 8.19
CA ALA A 139 19.62 15.06 9.27
C ALA A 139 18.89 15.45 10.57
N ARG A 140 17.94 16.38 10.50
CA ARG A 140 17.10 16.77 11.65
C ARG A 140 16.31 15.58 12.22
N ALA A 141 15.76 14.74 11.36
CA ALA A 141 15.05 13.53 11.79
C ALA A 141 15.98 12.58 12.56
N LEU A 142 17.21 12.36 12.09
CA LEU A 142 18.20 11.54 12.81
C LEU A 142 18.56 12.14 14.17
N ARG A 143 18.78 13.46 14.25
CA ARG A 143 19.03 14.16 15.53
C ARG A 143 17.87 13.99 16.50
N ARG A 144 16.64 14.07 16.02
CA ARG A 144 15.44 13.82 16.83
C ARG A 144 15.40 12.38 17.37
N ILE A 145 15.75 11.38 16.55
CA ILE A 145 15.81 9.96 16.97
C ILE A 145 16.92 9.72 18.00
N ILE A 146 18.07 10.40 17.84
CA ILE A 146 19.17 10.34 18.81
C ILE A 146 18.71 10.92 20.16
N ALA A 147 18.05 12.07 20.14
CA ALA A 147 17.56 12.75 21.34
C ALA A 147 16.39 12.00 22.01
N ASP A 148 15.54 11.34 21.23
CA ASP A 148 14.41 10.53 21.69
C ASP A 148 14.47 9.11 21.09
N PRO A 149 15.12 8.17 21.81
CA PRO A 149 15.22 6.78 21.38
C PRO A 149 13.87 6.05 21.23
N SER A 150 12.77 6.58 21.82
CA SER A 150 11.44 5.99 21.69
C SER A 150 10.90 6.07 20.26
N ILE A 151 11.40 7.00 19.45
CA ILE A 151 11.05 7.13 18.03
C ILE A 151 11.45 5.88 17.25
N ALA A 152 12.54 5.21 17.63
CA ALA A 152 12.91 3.94 16.99
C ALA A 152 11.84 2.87 17.16
N LYS A 153 11.18 2.84 18.33
CA LYS A 153 10.07 1.90 18.56
C LYS A 153 8.87 2.25 17.67
N LYS A 154 8.55 3.53 17.49
CA LYS A 154 7.51 3.97 16.55
C LYS A 154 7.81 3.55 15.10
N ILE A 155 9.08 3.64 14.69
CA ILE A 155 9.52 3.16 13.36
C ILE A 155 9.29 1.64 13.22
N GLU A 156 9.64 0.86 14.24
CA GLU A 156 9.39 -0.59 14.24
C GLU A 156 7.89 -0.91 14.15
N ASP A 157 7.07 -0.19 14.91
CA ASP A 157 5.62 -0.38 14.95
C ASP A 157 4.97 0.01 13.61
N ASP A 158 5.35 1.14 13.02
CA ASP A 158 4.89 1.55 11.69
C ASP A 158 5.31 0.56 10.59
N LEU A 159 6.53 0.02 10.67
CA LEU A 159 7.00 -1.03 9.75
C LEU A 159 6.16 -2.32 9.86
N ALA A 160 5.77 -2.70 11.07
CA ALA A 160 4.93 -3.86 11.34
C ALA A 160 3.50 -3.65 10.86
N ARG A 161 2.90 -2.50 11.17
CA ARG A 161 1.53 -2.11 10.78
C ARG A 161 1.31 -2.09 9.28
N THR A 162 2.34 -1.68 8.53
CA THR A 162 2.28 -1.59 7.06
C THR A 162 2.74 -2.89 6.36
N HIS A 163 3.11 -3.94 7.10
CA HIS A 163 3.77 -5.11 6.52
C HIS A 163 2.88 -5.91 5.56
N VAL A 164 1.66 -6.24 5.97
CA VAL A 164 0.72 -7.04 5.17
C VAL A 164 0.39 -6.32 3.86
N LEU A 165 -0.08 -5.07 3.95
CA LEU A 165 -0.41 -4.23 2.79
C LEU A 165 0.78 -4.07 1.84
N PHE A 166 1.98 -3.80 2.37
CA PHE A 166 3.17 -3.66 1.55
C PHE A 166 3.54 -4.98 0.85
N ARG A 167 3.36 -6.12 1.51
CA ARG A 167 3.68 -7.42 0.92
C ARG A 167 2.71 -7.82 -0.19
N GLN A 168 1.42 -7.51 -0.03
CA GLN A 168 0.42 -7.65 -1.10
C GLN A 168 0.76 -6.74 -2.29
N LEU A 169 1.08 -5.46 -2.04
CA LEU A 169 1.53 -4.52 -3.08
C LEU A 169 2.78 -5.00 -3.81
N GLU A 170 3.79 -5.49 -3.09
CA GLU A 170 5.01 -6.02 -3.69
C GLU A 170 4.72 -7.23 -4.57
N PHE A 171 3.85 -8.13 -4.10
CA PHE A 171 3.42 -9.29 -4.86
C PHE A 171 2.74 -8.88 -6.17
N LEU A 172 1.75 -8.00 -6.08
CA LEU A 172 0.99 -7.50 -7.22
C LEU A 172 1.90 -6.74 -8.20
N ARG A 173 2.77 -5.86 -7.70
CA ARG A 173 3.71 -5.08 -8.52
C ARG A 173 4.63 -5.97 -9.34
N VAL A 174 5.10 -7.10 -8.82
CA VAL A 174 5.91 -8.05 -9.59
C VAL A 174 5.09 -8.68 -10.71
N ALA A 175 3.85 -9.11 -10.44
CA ALA A 175 2.97 -9.65 -11.47
C ALA A 175 2.67 -8.61 -12.57
N LEU A 176 2.34 -7.37 -12.20
CA LEU A 176 2.04 -6.29 -13.15
C LEU A 176 3.27 -5.87 -13.98
N ALA A 177 4.44 -5.71 -13.36
CA ALA A 177 5.61 -5.14 -14.03
C ALA A 177 6.51 -6.16 -14.74
N LYS A 178 6.52 -7.40 -14.27
CA LYS A 178 7.41 -8.46 -14.79
C LYS A 178 6.65 -9.63 -15.43
N HIS A 179 5.33 -9.71 -15.22
CA HIS A 179 4.52 -10.85 -15.61
C HIS A 179 5.01 -12.17 -14.96
N GLU A 180 5.60 -12.05 -13.77
CA GLU A 180 6.18 -13.17 -13.01
C GLU A 180 5.45 -13.38 -11.67
N VAL A 181 5.56 -14.59 -11.13
CA VAL A 181 5.15 -14.90 -9.75
C VAL A 181 6.19 -14.34 -8.78
N SER A 182 5.72 -13.59 -7.76
CA SER A 182 6.61 -13.01 -6.75
C SER A 182 7.45 -14.08 -6.03
N GLY A 183 8.76 -13.83 -5.94
CA GLY A 183 9.71 -14.79 -5.36
C GLY A 183 10.07 -15.98 -6.26
N ARG A 184 9.51 -16.09 -7.47
CA ARG A 184 9.80 -17.15 -8.45
C ARG A 184 10.09 -16.55 -9.82
N PRO A 185 11.31 -16.03 -10.03
CA PRO A 185 11.70 -15.45 -11.31
C PRO A 185 11.47 -16.44 -12.46
N LYS A 186 11.05 -15.94 -13.63
CA LYS A 186 10.74 -16.69 -14.85
C LYS A 186 9.49 -17.59 -14.78
N LEU A 187 8.81 -17.69 -13.65
CA LEU A 187 7.51 -18.36 -13.58
C LEU A 187 6.43 -17.35 -13.94
N PHE A 188 5.69 -17.59 -15.02
CA PHE A 188 4.67 -16.67 -15.50
C PHE A 188 3.52 -16.53 -14.50
N ALA A 189 3.08 -15.29 -14.25
CA ALA A 189 1.84 -15.05 -13.52
C ALA A 189 0.63 -15.53 -14.35
N ARG A 190 -0.43 -15.99 -13.69
CA ARG A 190 -1.63 -16.57 -14.34
C ARG A 190 -2.35 -15.57 -15.26
N ALA A 191 -2.56 -14.35 -14.78
CA ALA A 191 -3.28 -13.31 -15.51
C ALA A 191 -2.69 -11.91 -15.22
N PRO A 192 -1.43 -11.65 -15.62
CA PRO A 192 -0.75 -10.39 -15.30
C PRO A 192 -1.45 -9.21 -15.96
N GLY A 193 -1.81 -8.21 -15.15
CA GLY A 193 -2.49 -6.99 -15.64
C GLY A 193 -3.98 -7.17 -15.95
N TYR A 194 -4.50 -8.40 -15.91
CA TYR A 194 -5.94 -8.64 -15.94
C TYR A 194 -6.54 -8.25 -14.58
N ALA A 195 -7.66 -7.54 -14.64
CA ALA A 195 -8.40 -7.16 -13.46
C ALA A 195 -9.90 -7.15 -13.77
N ARG A 196 -10.69 -7.47 -12.75
CA ARG A 196 -12.16 -7.44 -12.79
C ARG A 196 -12.65 -6.15 -12.16
N ILE A 197 -13.83 -5.67 -12.57
CA ILE A 197 -14.50 -4.57 -11.86
C ILE A 197 -15.10 -5.15 -10.58
N ASP A 198 -14.69 -4.66 -9.42
CA ASP A 198 -15.26 -5.04 -8.13
C ASP A 198 -16.75 -4.69 -8.05
N MET A 199 -17.56 -5.57 -7.48
CA MET A 199 -19.01 -5.38 -7.46
C MET A 199 -19.49 -4.32 -6.47
N TRP A 200 -18.70 -4.06 -5.41
CA TRP A 200 -19.09 -3.18 -4.32
C TRP A 200 -18.66 -1.75 -4.55
N THR A 201 -17.44 -1.54 -5.04
CA THR A 201 -16.87 -0.20 -5.23
C THR A 201 -16.61 0.13 -6.70
N GLY A 202 -16.69 -0.84 -7.62
CA GLY A 202 -16.30 -0.67 -9.02
C GLY A 202 -14.80 -0.51 -9.26
N SER A 203 -13.99 -0.69 -8.22
CA SER A 203 -12.54 -0.63 -8.30
C SER A 203 -11.99 -1.81 -9.09
N MET A 204 -10.81 -1.65 -9.70
CA MET A 204 -10.13 -2.77 -10.32
C MET A 204 -9.64 -3.76 -9.25
N SER A 205 -10.02 -5.02 -9.45
CA SER A 205 -9.73 -6.16 -8.60
C SER A 205 -8.72 -7.09 -9.26
N TYR A 206 -7.69 -7.46 -8.51
CA TYR A 206 -6.52 -8.22 -8.96
C TYR A 206 -6.35 -9.49 -8.13
N GLU A 207 -6.09 -10.61 -8.81
CA GLU A 207 -5.77 -11.87 -8.14
C GLU A 207 -4.30 -11.90 -7.66
N LEU A 208 -4.08 -12.19 -6.38
CA LEU A 208 -2.77 -12.55 -5.86
C LEU A 208 -2.60 -14.07 -5.95
N SER A 209 -1.99 -14.55 -7.04
CA SER A 209 -1.82 -16.00 -7.27
C SER A 209 -0.37 -16.45 -7.28
N ASN A 210 -0.07 -17.64 -6.73
CA ASN A 210 1.28 -18.22 -6.68
C ASN A 210 1.46 -19.46 -7.58
N ASP A 211 0.96 -19.38 -8.81
CA ASP A 211 0.90 -20.46 -9.85
C ASP A 211 -0.08 -21.59 -9.54
N PHE A 212 -0.07 -22.13 -8.31
CA PHE A 212 -0.90 -23.27 -7.94
C PHE A 212 -2.15 -22.90 -7.10
N ALA A 213 -2.19 -21.70 -6.50
CA ALA A 213 -3.33 -21.22 -5.75
C ALA A 213 -3.56 -19.72 -5.97
N ILE A 214 -4.82 -19.29 -5.80
CA ILE A 214 -5.18 -17.89 -5.57
C ILE A 214 -5.10 -17.70 -4.06
N LEU A 215 -4.21 -16.82 -3.63
CA LEU A 215 -3.97 -16.52 -2.22
C LEU A 215 -4.97 -15.49 -1.69
N ASP A 216 -5.33 -14.53 -2.53
CA ASP A 216 -6.17 -13.40 -2.16
C ASP A 216 -6.70 -12.70 -3.43
N GLU A 217 -7.72 -11.86 -3.24
CA GLU A 217 -8.19 -10.91 -4.24
C GLU A 217 -8.13 -9.50 -3.62
N VAL A 218 -7.40 -8.59 -4.28
CA VAL A 218 -7.18 -7.23 -3.76
C VAL A 218 -7.62 -6.20 -4.77
N THR A 219 -8.22 -5.11 -4.30
CA THR A 219 -8.65 -4.01 -5.15
C THR A 219 -7.75 -2.80 -4.94
N ARG A 220 -7.69 -1.91 -5.94
CA ARG A 220 -7.10 -0.58 -5.75
C ARG A 220 -7.75 0.13 -4.54
N ARG A 221 -9.06 -0.05 -4.32
CA ARG A 221 -9.82 0.50 -3.17
C ARG A 221 -9.38 -0.05 -1.84
N SER A 222 -9.21 -1.36 -1.74
CA SER A 222 -8.82 -1.99 -0.48
C SER A 222 -7.42 -1.56 -0.05
N PHE A 223 -6.50 -1.29 -0.98
CA PHE A 223 -5.21 -0.67 -0.65
C PHE A 223 -5.35 0.77 -0.12
N GLY A 224 -6.18 1.59 -0.76
CA GLY A 224 -6.47 2.95 -0.31
C GLY A 224 -7.04 2.97 1.11
N ASP A 225 -8.03 2.12 1.36
CA ASP A 225 -8.74 2.06 2.64
C ASP A 225 -7.89 1.41 3.74
N GLY A 226 -7.13 0.37 3.42
CA GLY A 226 -6.12 -0.19 4.33
C GLY A 226 -5.06 0.83 4.74
N MET A 227 -4.64 1.71 3.83
CA MET A 227 -3.73 2.80 4.18
C MET A 227 -4.40 3.87 5.03
N ARG A 228 -5.65 4.27 4.74
CA ARG A 228 -6.40 5.21 5.60
C ARG A 228 -6.57 4.67 7.02
N ALA A 229 -6.81 3.37 7.17
CA ALA A 229 -6.92 2.71 8.47
C ALA A 229 -5.65 2.87 9.33
N LEU A 230 -4.48 3.16 8.74
CA LEU A 230 -3.26 3.48 9.50
C LEU A 230 -3.39 4.78 10.32
N ALA A 231 -4.35 5.66 10.03
CA ALA A 231 -4.62 6.83 10.86
C ALA A 231 -5.37 6.47 12.15
N THR A 232 -6.29 5.50 12.08
CA THR A 232 -7.26 5.18 13.13
C THR A 232 -6.90 3.91 13.90
N ASP A 233 -6.53 2.83 13.22
CA ASP A 233 -6.11 1.58 13.83
C ASP A 233 -4.61 1.60 14.19
N ARG A 234 -4.32 1.68 15.49
CA ARG A 234 -2.96 1.69 16.04
C ARG A 234 -2.49 0.31 16.51
N THR A 235 -3.24 -0.74 16.20
CA THR A 235 -2.89 -2.13 16.53
C THR A 235 -1.59 -2.51 15.82
N VAL A 236 -0.60 -2.99 16.58
CA VAL A 236 0.68 -3.44 16.04
C VAL A 236 0.65 -4.96 15.91
N PRO A 237 0.78 -5.53 14.69
CA PRO A 237 0.83 -6.98 14.51
C PRO A 237 1.99 -7.61 15.28
N THR A 238 1.79 -8.82 15.79
CA THR A 238 2.87 -9.54 16.48
C THR A 238 3.90 -10.06 15.47
N LYS A 239 5.12 -10.32 15.94
CA LYS A 239 6.15 -10.94 15.09
C LYS A 239 5.72 -12.30 14.57
N GLU A 240 4.97 -13.06 15.37
CA GLU A 240 4.43 -14.35 14.99
C GLU A 240 3.36 -14.24 13.90
N SER A 241 2.44 -13.27 13.99
CA SER A 241 1.42 -13.05 12.97
C SER A 241 2.05 -12.63 11.64
N ILE A 242 3.07 -11.77 11.68
CA ILE A 242 3.85 -11.38 10.49
C ILE A 242 4.56 -12.59 9.89
N ALA A 243 5.25 -13.40 10.71
CA ALA A 243 5.96 -14.58 10.21
C ALA A 243 5.02 -15.62 9.60
N ARG A 244 3.84 -15.83 10.21
CA ARG A 244 2.79 -16.70 9.67
C ARG A 244 2.30 -16.19 8.31
N TYR A 245 2.08 -14.89 8.18
CA TYR A 245 1.66 -14.27 6.92
C TYR A 245 2.73 -14.40 5.83
N ASP A 246 4.02 -14.15 6.16
CA ASP A 246 5.12 -14.33 5.22
C ASP A 246 5.23 -15.78 4.74
N LYS A 247 5.03 -16.75 5.64
CA LYS A 247 4.99 -18.18 5.30
C LYS A 247 3.83 -18.50 4.35
N PHE A 248 2.64 -17.95 4.62
CA PHE A 248 1.47 -18.09 3.75
C PHE A 248 1.77 -17.57 2.33
N MET A 249 2.28 -16.34 2.21
CA MET A 249 2.62 -15.75 0.91
C MET A 249 3.75 -16.49 0.17
N ALA A 250 4.59 -17.23 0.90
CA ALA A 250 5.72 -18.00 0.35
C ALA A 250 5.40 -19.49 0.11
N MET A 251 4.15 -19.92 0.30
CA MET A 251 3.73 -21.31 0.13
C MET A 251 4.14 -21.89 -1.23
N LYS A 252 4.40 -23.19 -1.23
CA LYS A 252 4.74 -24.02 -2.39
C LYS A 252 3.68 -25.11 -2.60
N PRO A 253 3.61 -25.72 -3.79
CA PRO A 253 2.62 -26.77 -4.06
C PRO A 253 2.60 -27.87 -2.98
N GLY A 254 3.76 -28.31 -2.50
CA GLY A 254 3.87 -29.34 -1.46
C GLY A 254 3.53 -28.89 -0.03
N ASP A 255 3.20 -27.60 0.17
CA ASP A 255 2.71 -27.08 1.46
C ASP A 255 1.19 -27.20 1.60
N ILE A 256 0.46 -27.48 0.51
CA ILE A 256 -0.96 -27.82 0.57
C ILE A 256 -1.03 -29.29 1.00
N GLN A 257 -1.54 -29.55 2.21
CA GLN A 257 -1.90 -30.91 2.61
C GLN A 257 -3.12 -31.32 1.77
N ASP A 258 -3.03 -32.47 1.10
CA ASP A 258 -4.19 -33.11 0.46
C ASP A 258 -5.30 -33.19 1.51
N GLY A 259 -6.39 -32.47 1.26
CA GLY A 259 -7.61 -32.53 2.07
C GLY A 259 -8.35 -33.85 1.88
#